data_AF-A0A9D6QIC2-F1
#
_entry.id   AF-A0A9D6QIC2-F1
#
_cell.length_a   1.000
_cell.length_b   1.000
_cell.length_c   1.000
_cell.angle_alpha   90.00
_cell.angle_beta   90.00
_cell.angle_gamma   90.00
#
_symmetry.space_group_name_H-M   'P 1'
#
loop_
_entity.id
_entity.type
_entity.pdbx_description
1 polymer ?
#
loop_
_entity_poly.entity_id
_entity_poly.type
_entity_poly.pdbx_seq_one_letter_code
_entity_poly.pdbx_strand_id
1 'polypeptide(L)'
;DEGLVEAREHWVAHCSTCHALDGSGNTTIGRNLYPKAPDMRDLDTQKLTDGELFYIISNGVRFTGMPAWGGEDSPQSIWELTGYIRRLPKLSAEEKQLLEKLQRGESSEGKAAGPKPHSHTDAPGAPPHKH
;
A
#
# COMPACT_ATOMS: atom_id res chain seq x y z
N ASP A 1 4.07 -11.08 -16.45
CA ASP A 1 4.64 -11.57 -15.20
C ASP A 1 3.56 -11.48 -14.13
N GLU A 2 3.20 -12.60 -13.53
CA GLU A 2 2.07 -12.75 -12.62
C GLU A 2 2.25 -11.93 -11.34
N GLY A 3 3.47 -11.90 -10.78
CA GLY A 3 3.78 -11.11 -9.57
C GLY A 3 3.60 -9.59 -9.75
N LEU A 4 3.78 -9.07 -10.97
CA LEU A 4 3.50 -7.65 -11.26
C LEU A 4 2.01 -7.33 -11.40
N VAL A 5 1.16 -8.33 -11.64
CA VAL A 5 -0.29 -8.16 -11.65
C VAL A 5 -0.80 -8.13 -10.21
N GLU A 6 -0.41 -9.10 -9.39
CA GLU A 6 -0.81 -9.17 -7.98
C GLU A 6 -0.35 -7.93 -7.19
N ALA A 7 0.90 -7.51 -7.33
CA ALA A 7 1.40 -6.30 -6.67
C ALA A 7 0.66 -5.02 -7.11
N ARG A 8 0.20 -4.97 -8.36
CA ARG A 8 -0.59 -3.84 -8.87
C ARG A 8 -1.97 -3.81 -8.24
N GLU A 9 -2.64 -4.95 -8.17
CA GLU A 9 -3.96 -5.03 -7.54
C GLU A 9 -3.87 -4.71 -6.05
N HIS A 10 -2.85 -5.23 -5.37
CA HIS A 10 -2.56 -4.88 -3.98
C HIS A 10 -2.31 -3.38 -3.80
N TRP A 11 -1.46 -2.78 -4.65
CA TRP A 11 -1.23 -1.34 -4.65
C TRP A 11 -2.52 -0.54 -4.77
N VAL A 12 -3.38 -0.90 -5.74
CA VAL A 12 -4.66 -0.24 -5.96
C VAL A 12 -5.57 -0.39 -4.74
N ALA A 13 -5.69 -1.60 -4.18
CA ALA A 13 -6.61 -1.92 -3.10
C ALA A 13 -6.20 -1.31 -1.75
N HIS A 14 -4.89 -1.25 -1.46
CA HIS A 14 -4.40 -0.99 -0.11
C HIS A 14 -3.49 0.24 0.01
N CYS A 15 -2.66 0.52 -0.99
CA CYS A 15 -1.63 1.58 -0.91
C CYS A 15 -2.10 2.90 -1.51
N SER A 16 -2.89 2.83 -2.60
CA SER A 16 -3.22 3.97 -3.45
C SER A 16 -4.09 5.03 -2.75
N THR A 17 -4.81 4.67 -1.69
CA THR A 17 -5.61 5.60 -0.88
C THR A 17 -4.74 6.71 -0.28
N CYS A 18 -3.52 6.39 0.15
CA CYS A 18 -2.55 7.35 0.68
C CYS A 18 -1.53 7.78 -0.37
N HIS A 19 -1.05 6.85 -1.19
CA HIS A 19 0.05 7.10 -2.12
C HIS A 19 -0.38 7.48 -3.55
N ALA A 20 -1.68 7.61 -3.81
CA ALA A 20 -2.29 7.76 -5.14
C ALA A 20 -2.03 6.56 -6.07
N LEU A 21 -2.87 6.40 -7.10
CA LEU A 21 -2.71 5.32 -8.09
C LEU A 21 -1.36 5.44 -8.81
N ASP A 22 -0.95 6.65 -9.15
CA ASP A 22 0.29 6.94 -9.87
C ASP A 22 1.53 7.03 -8.98
N GLY A 23 1.40 6.83 -7.66
CA GLY A 23 2.49 6.97 -6.70
C GLY A 23 2.77 8.39 -6.23
N SER A 24 2.04 9.40 -6.70
CA SER A 24 2.33 10.82 -6.39
C SER A 24 2.14 11.23 -4.92
N GLY A 25 1.48 10.42 -4.10
CA GLY A 25 1.03 10.82 -2.76
C GLY A 25 -0.04 11.92 -2.77
N ASN A 26 -0.51 12.35 -3.94
CA ASN A 26 -1.38 13.50 -4.11
C ASN A 26 -2.87 13.16 -3.87
N THR A 27 -3.17 12.48 -2.78
CA THR A 27 -4.55 12.22 -2.33
C THR A 27 -4.95 13.15 -1.20
N THR A 28 -6.25 13.30 -0.95
CA THR A 28 -6.74 14.07 0.21
C THR A 28 -6.21 13.48 1.51
N ILE A 29 -6.08 12.16 1.63
CA ILE A 29 -5.54 11.51 2.83
C ILE A 29 -4.02 11.71 2.89
N GLY A 30 -3.29 11.34 1.83
CA GLY A 30 -1.83 11.38 1.79
C GLY A 30 -1.24 12.76 2.09
N ARG A 31 -1.85 13.83 1.58
CA ARG A 31 -1.42 15.22 1.85
C ARG A 31 -1.67 15.72 3.27
N ASN A 32 -2.59 15.07 4.00
CA ASN A 32 -3.01 15.47 5.34
C ASN A 32 -2.49 14.55 6.46
N LEU A 33 -1.76 13.48 6.11
CA LEU A 33 -1.01 12.69 7.09
C LEU A 33 0.22 13.45 7.61
N TYR A 34 0.67 13.08 8.81
CA TYR A 34 1.94 13.55 9.37
C TYR A 34 2.83 12.35 9.76
N PRO A 35 4.02 12.20 9.14
CA PRO A 35 4.46 12.90 7.93
C PRO A 35 3.52 12.61 6.75
N LYS A 36 3.58 13.48 5.72
CA LYS A 36 2.82 13.29 4.47
C LYS A 36 3.25 11.99 3.80
N ALA A 37 2.33 11.36 3.07
CA ALA A 37 2.70 10.26 2.18
C ALA A 37 3.75 10.77 1.17
N PRO A 38 4.95 10.16 1.08
CA PRO A 38 5.94 10.56 0.10
C PRO A 38 5.46 10.29 -1.34
N ASP A 39 5.93 11.08 -2.28
CA ASP A 39 5.83 10.76 -3.71
C ASP A 39 6.78 9.60 -3.99
N MET A 40 6.22 8.44 -4.31
CA MET A 40 6.98 7.23 -4.58
C MET A 40 7.83 7.34 -5.84
N ARG A 41 7.61 8.35 -6.68
CA ARG A 41 8.36 8.59 -7.91
C ARG A 41 9.58 9.48 -7.68
N ASP A 42 9.62 10.20 -6.57
CA ASP A 42 10.70 11.12 -6.26
C ASP A 42 12.03 10.40 -6.07
N LEU A 43 13.11 11.11 -6.38
CA LEU A 43 14.47 10.58 -6.32
C LEU A 43 14.82 10.06 -4.93
N ASP A 44 14.36 10.71 -3.87
CA ASP A 44 14.72 10.32 -2.50
C ASP A 44 14.06 8.99 -2.10
N THR A 45 12.81 8.75 -2.51
CA THR A 45 12.18 7.43 -2.36
C THR A 45 12.83 6.39 -3.26
N GLN A 46 13.14 6.74 -4.51
CA GLN A 46 13.76 5.82 -5.45
C GLN A 46 15.23 5.49 -5.14
N LYS A 47 15.92 6.29 -4.30
CA LYS A 47 17.27 6.00 -3.81
C LYS A 47 17.31 4.99 -2.67
N LEU A 48 16.20 4.79 -1.94
CA LEU A 48 16.11 3.71 -0.97
C LEU A 48 16.47 2.40 -1.67
N THR A 49 17.15 1.51 -0.98
CA THR A 49 17.43 0.16 -1.46
C THR A 49 16.14 -0.67 -1.45
N ASP A 50 16.11 -1.75 -2.24
CA ASP A 50 14.94 -2.65 -2.22
C ASP A 50 14.72 -3.26 -0.83
N GLY A 51 15.81 -3.53 -0.08
CA GLY A 51 15.72 -3.99 1.31
C GLY A 51 15.13 -2.96 2.27
N GLU A 52 15.42 -1.67 2.08
CA GLU A 52 14.80 -0.59 2.88
C GLU A 52 13.31 -0.45 2.56
N LEU A 53 12.92 -0.49 1.28
CA LEU A 53 11.51 -0.48 0.88
C LEU A 53 10.77 -1.70 1.46
N PHE A 54 11.34 -2.89 1.31
CA PHE A 54 10.81 -4.12 1.91
C PHE A 54 10.63 -3.98 3.42
N TYR A 55 11.64 -3.45 4.12
CA TYR A 55 11.60 -3.26 5.57
C TYR A 55 10.49 -2.28 5.97
N ILE A 56 10.36 -1.15 5.27
CA ILE A 56 9.33 -0.14 5.54
C ILE A 56 7.93 -0.71 5.31
N ILE A 57 7.71 -1.45 4.22
CA ILE A 57 6.39 -2.07 3.94
C ILE A 57 6.08 -3.15 4.99
N SER A 58 7.07 -3.99 5.31
CA SER A 58 6.89 -5.08 6.28
C SER A 58 6.57 -4.57 7.68
N ASN A 59 7.23 -3.51 8.14
CA ASN A 59 7.16 -3.04 9.52
C ASN A 59 6.30 -1.79 9.72
N GLY A 60 5.90 -1.14 8.63
CA GLY A 60 5.28 0.18 8.68
C GLY A 60 6.23 1.24 9.22
N VAL A 61 5.68 2.42 9.52
CA VAL A 61 6.44 3.50 10.18
C VAL A 61 5.69 3.94 11.42
N ARG A 62 6.30 3.68 12.58
CA ARG A 62 5.71 3.97 13.89
C ARG A 62 5.38 5.46 14.04
N PHE A 63 4.21 5.74 14.62
CA PHE A 63 3.65 7.09 14.79
C PHE A 63 3.37 7.86 13.49
N THR A 64 3.06 7.12 12.42
CA THR A 64 2.65 7.69 11.13
C THR A 64 1.37 7.00 10.64
N GLY A 65 0.84 7.43 9.49
CA GLY A 65 -0.25 6.74 8.81
C GLY A 65 0.16 5.48 8.03
N MET A 66 1.43 5.08 8.04
CA MET A 66 1.93 3.91 7.30
C MET A 66 1.82 2.62 8.15
N PRO A 67 0.89 1.70 7.85
CA PRO A 67 0.74 0.44 8.58
C PRO A 67 1.84 -0.57 8.24
N ALA A 68 1.94 -1.61 9.05
CA ALA A 68 2.82 -2.75 8.82
C ALA A 68 2.09 -3.84 8.05
N TRP A 69 2.71 -4.37 6.99
CA TRP A 69 2.11 -5.42 6.15
C TRP A 69 2.71 -6.81 6.38
N GLY A 70 3.82 -6.94 7.10
CA GLY A 70 4.52 -8.22 7.29
C GLY A 70 3.78 -9.29 8.10
N GLY A 71 2.62 -8.96 8.68
CA GLY A 71 1.72 -9.93 9.32
C GLY A 71 0.53 -10.35 8.45
N GLU A 72 0.18 -9.57 7.44
CA GLU A 72 -0.94 -9.82 6.54
C GLU A 72 -0.48 -10.36 5.18
N ASP A 73 0.63 -9.81 4.66
CA ASP A 73 1.22 -10.19 3.39
C ASP A 73 2.35 -11.21 3.56
N SER A 74 2.50 -12.07 2.55
CA SER A 74 3.68 -12.93 2.45
C SER A 74 4.94 -12.10 2.11
N PRO A 75 6.15 -12.54 2.51
CA PRO A 75 7.39 -11.89 2.08
C PRO A 75 7.52 -11.76 0.56
N GLN A 76 6.98 -12.73 -0.19
CA GLN A 76 6.98 -12.69 -1.65
C GLN A 76 6.11 -11.52 -2.18
N SER A 77 4.90 -11.34 -1.63
CA SER A 77 4.02 -10.21 -1.99
C SER A 77 4.69 -8.86 -1.72
N ILE A 78 5.41 -8.72 -0.59
CA ILE A 78 6.12 -7.49 -0.24
C ILE A 78 7.29 -7.21 -1.22
N TRP A 79 7.98 -8.25 -1.68
CA TRP A 79 9.00 -8.10 -2.73
C TRP A 79 8.40 -7.68 -4.06
N GLU A 80 7.24 -8.24 -4.44
CA GLU A 80 6.54 -7.85 -5.66
C GLU A 80 6.04 -6.40 -5.58
N LEU A 81 5.52 -5.97 -4.43
CA LEU A 81 5.19 -4.57 -4.15
C LEU A 81 6.42 -3.65 -4.26
N THR A 82 7.56 -4.09 -3.72
CA THR A 82 8.83 -3.35 -3.84
C THR A 82 9.21 -3.17 -5.31
N GLY A 83 9.11 -4.24 -6.11
CA GLY A 83 9.30 -4.18 -7.57
C GLY A 83 8.30 -3.26 -8.27
N TYR A 84 7.04 -3.26 -7.83
CA TYR A 84 6.01 -2.38 -8.38
C TYR A 84 6.29 -0.90 -8.07
N ILE A 85 6.77 -0.56 -6.87
CA ILE A 85 7.20 0.81 -6.51
C ILE A 85 8.29 1.32 -7.45
N ARG A 86 9.22 0.46 -7.90
CA ARG A 86 10.25 0.82 -8.90
C ARG A 86 9.68 1.16 -10.28
N ARG A 87 8.48 0.66 -10.57
CA ARG A 87 7.78 0.89 -11.83
C ARG A 87 6.98 2.19 -11.83
N LEU A 88 6.56 2.70 -10.68
CA LEU A 88 5.73 3.91 -10.55
C LEU A 88 6.26 5.13 -11.36
N PRO A 89 7.57 5.46 -11.36
CA PRO A 89 8.09 6.56 -12.20
C PRO A 89 7.94 6.34 -13.72
N LYS A 90 7.74 5.09 -14.14
CA LYS A 90 7.78 4.65 -15.55
C LYS A 90 6.42 4.19 -16.08
N LEU A 91 5.34 4.41 -15.33
CA LEU A 91 3.99 4.01 -15.76
C LEU A 91 3.59 4.71 -17.07
N SER A 92 3.18 3.92 -18.05
CA SER A 92 2.63 4.43 -19.31
C SER A 92 1.22 5.03 -19.11
N ALA A 93 0.71 5.73 -20.12
CA ALA A 93 -0.65 6.27 -20.08
C ALA A 93 -1.69 5.14 -20.03
N GLU A 94 -1.45 4.05 -20.77
CA GLU A 94 -2.30 2.87 -20.82
C GLU A 94 -2.36 2.17 -19.45
N GLU A 95 -1.22 2.09 -18.76
CA GLU A 95 -1.16 1.52 -17.42
C GLU A 95 -1.94 2.36 -16.41
N LYS A 96 -1.81 3.69 -16.47
CA LYS A 96 -2.59 4.57 -15.59
C LYS A 96 -4.09 4.39 -15.77
N GLN A 97 -4.55 4.27 -17.02
CA GLN A 97 -5.97 3.98 -17.31
C GLN A 97 -6.40 2.61 -16.76
N LEU A 98 -5.52 1.61 -16.79
CA LEU A 98 -5.79 0.31 -16.19
C LEU A 98 -5.94 0.42 -14.66
N LEU A 99 -5.08 1.17 -13.98
CA LEU A 99 -5.19 1.38 -12.53
C LEU A 99 -6.50 2.05 -12.14
N GLU A 100 -6.97 3.03 -12.92
CA GLU A 100 -8.26 3.67 -12.70
C GLU A 100 -9.43 2.70 -12.86
N LYS A 101 -9.38 1.80 -13.86
CA LYS A 101 -10.39 0.74 -14.05
C LYS A 101 -10.40 -0.23 -12.87
N LEU A 102 -9.23 -0.67 -12.43
CA LEU A 102 -9.09 -1.54 -11.26
C LEU A 102 -9.66 -0.88 -10.00
N GLN A 103 -9.39 0.42 -9.78
CA GLN A 103 -9.92 1.16 -8.63
C GLN A 103 -11.45 1.25 -8.64
N ARG A 104 -12.07 1.33 -9.83
CA ARG A 104 -13.53 1.32 -9.99
C ARG A 104 -14.17 -0.07 -9.84
N GLY A 105 -13.37 -1.12 -9.64
CA GLY A 105 -13.87 -2.50 -9.58
C GLY A 105 -14.23 -3.08 -10.94
N GLU A 106 -13.76 -2.46 -12.03
CA GLU A 106 -13.90 -2.99 -13.39
C GLU A 106 -12.75 -3.99 -13.62
N SER A 107 -12.92 -5.22 -13.11
CA SER A 107 -11.89 -6.27 -13.19
C SER A 107 -11.61 -6.68 -14.64
N SER A 108 -10.34 -6.85 -14.98
CA SER A 108 -9.94 -7.86 -15.94
C SER A 108 -10.18 -9.23 -15.31
N GLU A 109 -11.29 -9.88 -15.68
CA GLU A 109 -11.56 -11.31 -15.46
C GLU A 109 -11.44 -11.85 -14.02
N GLY A 110 -12.53 -11.68 -13.25
CA GLY A 110 -13.09 -12.68 -12.33
C GLY A 110 -12.18 -13.44 -11.36
N LYS A 111 -11.95 -12.87 -10.17
CA LYS A 111 -12.03 -13.62 -8.89
C LYS A 111 -12.27 -12.65 -7.73
N ALA A 112 -13.50 -12.58 -7.24
CA ALA A 112 -13.83 -11.83 -6.04
C ALA A 112 -13.27 -12.56 -4.81
N ALA A 113 -12.09 -12.15 -4.33
CA ALA A 113 -11.76 -12.26 -2.92
C ALA A 113 -12.18 -10.93 -2.27
N GLY A 114 -13.45 -10.85 -1.86
CA GLY A 114 -13.93 -9.69 -1.10
C GLY A 114 -13.10 -9.50 0.17
N PRO A 115 -12.96 -8.25 0.65
CA PRO A 115 -12.25 -7.99 1.90
C PRO A 115 -12.95 -8.77 3.02
N LYS A 116 -12.18 -9.62 3.73
CA LYS A 116 -12.69 -10.17 4.99
C LYS A 116 -12.86 -9.02 5.97
N PRO A 117 -14.04 -8.87 6.61
CA PRO A 117 -14.20 -7.88 7.65
C PRO A 117 -13.20 -8.14 8.76
N HIS A 118 -12.46 -7.12 9.14
CA HIS A 118 -11.61 -7.11 10.32
C HIS A 118 -12.50 -7.15 11.56
N SER A 119 -12.33 -8.19 12.37
CA SER A 119 -12.88 -8.26 13.72
C SER A 119 -11.98 -7.44 14.64
N HIS A 120 -12.47 -6.34 15.18
CA HIS A 120 -11.89 -5.79 16.40
C HIS A 120 -12.23 -6.75 17.53
N THR A 121 -11.33 -7.67 17.86
CA THR A 121 -11.43 -8.37 19.14
C THR A 121 -11.04 -7.38 20.22
N ASP A 122 -12.03 -6.95 20.99
CA ASP A 122 -11.83 -6.19 22.23
C ASP A 122 -10.81 -6.90 23.10
N ALA A 123 -9.68 -6.25 23.37
CA ALA A 123 -8.77 -6.68 24.40
C ALA A 123 -9.51 -6.64 25.76
N PRO A 124 -9.39 -7.66 26.62
CA PRO A 124 -10.01 -7.62 27.93
C PRO A 124 -9.44 -6.45 28.73
N GLY A 125 -10.35 -5.57 29.16
CA GLY A 125 -10.04 -4.32 29.85
C GLY A 125 -9.14 -4.51 31.07
N ALA A 126 -8.17 -3.61 31.20
CA ALA A 126 -7.42 -3.43 32.45
C ALA A 126 -8.39 -3.03 33.58
N PRO A 127 -8.17 -3.51 34.82
CA PRO A 127 -9.05 -3.19 35.94
C PRO A 127 -8.94 -1.70 36.30
N PRO A 128 -10.05 -1.02 36.68
CA PRO A 128 -10.02 0.38 37.05
C PRO A 128 -9.27 0.58 38.38
N HIS A 129 -8.39 1.59 38.41
CA HIS A 129 -7.79 2.10 39.64
C HIS A 129 -8.87 2.76 40.52
N LYS A 130 -8.94 2.34 41.79
CA LYS A 130 -9.80 2.98 42.81
C LYS A 130 -9.11 4.24 43.33
N HIS A 131 -9.85 5.34 43.38
CA HIS A 131 -9.56 6.49 44.24
C HIS A 131 -10.27 6.31 45.59
#